data_AF-A0A9J6E2R6-F1
#
_entry.id   AF-A0A9J6E2R6-F1
#
_cell.length_a   1.000
_cell.length_b   1.000
_cell.length_c   1.000
_cell.angle_alpha   90.00
_cell.angle_beta   90.00
_cell.angle_gamma   90.00
#
_symmetry.space_group_name_H-M   'P 1'
#
loop_
_entity.id
_entity.type
_entity.pdbx_description
1 polymer ?
#
loop_
_entity_poly.entity_id
_entity_poly.type
_entity_poly.pdbx_seq_one_letter_code
_entity_poly.pdbx_strand_id
1 'polypeptide(L)'
;MGGSRDRPVGETSGDRMSLLVPFKFPECLDGLPRVAALLSLQAMEEAYEAVCTEGTELNQLYYKGVACLNEAGNELHHCMSKMRHEMEIGVVAAPRKEVVHYSCCAFYKVQDCFDDALLPCPNAAAKEFMNTVLDKIVGEVLSLVCGKYSRGSTACMELPGLAPPYPSSLGSRDLFELAIENAAILGSRGS
;
A
#
# COMPACT_ATOMS: atom_id res chain seq x y z
N MET A 1 17.78 -39.26 49.32
CA MET A 1 18.61 -39.09 48.12
C MET A 1 17.68 -38.94 46.92
N GLY A 2 17.33 -37.70 46.58
CA GLY A 2 16.49 -37.39 45.42
C GLY A 2 17.14 -36.21 44.71
N GLY A 3 17.87 -36.49 43.63
CA GLY A 3 18.52 -35.47 42.82
C GLY A 3 17.56 -34.94 41.76
N SER A 4 17.17 -33.68 41.89
CA SER A 4 16.45 -32.91 40.87
C SER A 4 17.39 -32.62 39.71
N ARG A 5 16.96 -32.95 38.49
CA ARG A 5 17.61 -32.54 37.23
C ARG A 5 17.12 -31.14 36.87
N ASP A 6 18.04 -30.18 36.82
CA ASP A 6 17.85 -28.93 36.09
C ASP A 6 17.68 -29.23 34.60
N ARG A 7 16.61 -28.68 33.99
CA ARG A 7 16.51 -28.53 32.53
C ARG A 7 16.83 -27.07 32.20
N PRO A 8 17.62 -26.79 31.16
CA PRO A 8 17.80 -25.43 30.68
C PRO A 8 16.53 -24.92 29.99
N VAL A 9 16.30 -23.63 30.20
CA VAL A 9 15.22 -22.81 29.62
C VAL A 9 15.38 -22.80 28.10
N GLY A 10 14.32 -23.20 27.40
CA GLY A 10 14.24 -23.13 25.95
C GLY A 10 14.14 -21.68 25.49
N GLU A 11 15.13 -21.28 24.70
CA GLU A 11 15.13 -20.07 23.89
C GLU A 11 14.08 -20.24 22.79
N THR A 12 12.90 -19.64 22.95
CA THR A 12 11.89 -19.59 21.89
C THR A 12 12.33 -18.54 20.88
N SER A 13 13.10 -18.99 19.89
CA SER A 13 13.28 -18.29 18.62
C SER A 13 11.89 -17.93 18.10
N GLY A 14 11.60 -16.63 18.05
CA GLY A 14 10.39 -16.11 17.42
C GLY A 14 10.37 -16.57 15.98
N ASP A 15 9.44 -17.45 15.67
CA ASP A 15 9.06 -17.76 14.30
C ASP A 15 8.55 -16.45 13.69
N ARG A 16 9.41 -15.77 12.94
CA ARG A 16 9.00 -14.76 11.97
C ARG A 16 7.94 -15.42 11.10
N MET A 17 6.68 -15.06 11.32
CA MET A 17 5.56 -15.45 10.47
C MET A 17 5.90 -14.95 9.07
N SER A 18 6.52 -15.81 8.27
CA SER A 18 6.90 -15.51 6.91
C SER A 18 5.60 -15.53 6.11
N LEU A 19 4.95 -14.37 6.02
CA LEU A 19 3.83 -14.11 5.10
C LEU A 19 4.24 -14.19 3.62
N LEU A 20 5.51 -14.54 3.37
CA LEU A 20 6.08 -15.02 2.12
C LEU A 20 5.36 -16.30 1.61
N VAL A 21 4.11 -16.16 1.18
CA VAL A 21 3.73 -16.81 -0.08
C VAL A 21 4.82 -16.36 -1.07
N PRO A 22 5.51 -17.27 -1.77
CA PRO A 22 6.58 -16.87 -2.68
C PRO A 22 5.94 -16.04 -3.80
N PHE A 23 5.96 -14.71 -3.63
CA PHE A 23 5.53 -13.75 -4.62
C PHE A 23 6.53 -13.84 -5.75
N LYS A 24 6.24 -14.71 -6.71
CA LYS A 24 7.10 -14.90 -7.88
C LYS A 24 6.84 -13.71 -8.80
N PHE A 25 7.65 -12.65 -8.63
CA PHE A 25 7.67 -11.57 -9.60
C PHE A 25 7.93 -12.18 -10.99
N PRO A 26 7.14 -11.83 -12.00
CA PRO A 26 7.44 -12.26 -13.35
C PRO A 26 8.79 -11.68 -13.78
N GLU A 27 9.47 -12.37 -14.68
CA GLU A 27 10.83 -12.04 -15.17
C GLU A 27 10.93 -10.65 -15.84
N CYS A 28 9.80 -9.95 -16.01
CA CYS A 28 9.72 -8.61 -16.57
C CYS A 28 9.92 -7.47 -15.55
N LEU A 29 9.90 -7.75 -14.25
CA LEU A 29 10.24 -6.78 -13.21
C LEU A 29 11.72 -6.92 -12.85
N ASP A 30 12.55 -6.03 -13.38
CA ASP A 30 13.97 -5.95 -13.03
C ASP A 30 14.38 -4.54 -12.59
N GLY A 31 15.50 -4.44 -11.89
CA GLY A 31 16.03 -3.17 -11.38
C GLY A 31 15.15 -2.49 -10.32
N LEU A 32 14.96 -1.17 -10.45
CA LEU A 32 14.33 -0.33 -9.44
C LEU A 32 12.88 -0.73 -9.08
N PRO A 33 11.98 -1.03 -10.04
CA PRO A 33 10.61 -1.47 -9.72
C PRO A 33 10.56 -2.74 -8.86
N ARG A 34 11.46 -3.71 -9.11
CA ARG A 34 11.55 -4.93 -8.30
C ARG A 34 12.01 -4.64 -6.88
N VAL A 35 13.02 -3.80 -6.72
CA VAL A 35 13.52 -3.38 -5.40
C VAL A 35 12.43 -2.63 -4.63
N ALA A 36 11.72 -1.69 -5.27
CA ALA A 36 10.63 -0.96 -4.65
C ALA A 36 9.49 -1.89 -4.19
N ALA A 37 9.13 -2.88 -5.00
CA ALA A 37 8.11 -3.87 -4.63
C ALA A 37 8.55 -4.73 -3.44
N LEU A 38 9.80 -5.21 -3.42
CA LEU A 38 10.35 -5.98 -2.29
C LEU A 38 10.39 -5.16 -0.99
N LEU A 39 10.82 -3.90 -1.07
CA LEU A 39 10.83 -2.99 0.08
C LEU A 39 9.41 -2.75 0.61
N SER A 40 8.45 -2.54 -0.30
CA SER A 40 7.04 -2.35 0.10
C SER A 40 6.49 -3.61 0.79
N LEU A 41 6.78 -4.81 0.26
CA LEU A 41 6.35 -6.07 0.90
C LEU A 41 6.98 -6.26 2.29
N GLN A 42 8.27 -5.99 2.42
CA GLN A 42 8.94 -6.06 3.72
C GLN A 42 8.32 -5.06 4.72
N ALA A 43 8.05 -3.83 4.28
CA ALA A 43 7.40 -2.81 5.11
C ALA A 43 5.96 -3.23 5.51
N MET A 44 5.23 -3.92 4.63
CA MET A 44 3.93 -4.50 4.97
C MET A 44 4.05 -5.59 6.05
N GLU A 45 5.03 -6.49 5.94
CA GLU A 45 5.28 -7.52 6.95
C GLU A 45 5.61 -6.89 8.31
N GLU A 46 6.50 -5.89 8.32
CA GLU A 46 6.86 -5.16 9.55
C GLU A 46 5.68 -4.41 10.15
N ALA A 47 4.84 -3.77 9.32
CA ALA A 47 3.63 -3.11 9.78
C ALA A 47 2.62 -4.10 10.37
N TYR A 48 2.42 -5.25 9.71
CA TYR A 48 1.53 -6.30 10.20
C TYR A 48 1.99 -6.87 11.54
N GLU A 49 3.28 -7.21 11.64
CA GLU A 49 3.89 -7.69 12.88
C GLU A 49 3.74 -6.66 14.01
N ALA A 50 3.96 -5.38 13.71
CA ALA A 50 3.77 -4.32 14.69
C ALA A 50 2.32 -4.24 15.17
N VAL A 51 1.33 -4.39 14.29
CA VAL A 51 -0.10 -4.42 14.69
C VAL A 51 -0.41 -5.63 15.57
N CYS A 52 0.18 -6.79 15.30
CA CYS A 52 -0.05 -8.02 16.07
C CYS A 52 0.73 -8.12 17.39
N THR A 53 1.80 -7.33 17.55
CA THR A 53 2.62 -7.35 18.77
C THR A 53 2.02 -6.44 19.84
N GLU A 54 1.66 -7.01 20.99
CA GLU A 54 1.12 -6.25 22.12
C GLU A 54 2.09 -5.16 22.60
N GLY A 55 1.54 -4.00 22.94
CA GLY A 55 2.30 -2.89 23.51
C GLY A 55 3.00 -1.98 22.49
N THR A 56 3.04 -2.33 21.20
CA THR A 56 3.51 -1.41 20.16
C THR A 56 2.52 -0.24 19.96
N GLU A 57 3.01 0.86 19.40
CA GLU A 57 2.17 2.02 19.07
C GLU A 57 1.07 1.67 18.04
N LEU A 58 1.42 0.90 16.99
CA LEU A 58 0.47 0.49 15.95
C LEU A 58 -0.62 -0.43 16.49
N ASN A 59 -0.27 -1.36 17.38
CA ASN A 59 -1.24 -2.23 18.07
C ASN A 59 -2.24 -1.39 18.89
N GLN A 60 -1.74 -0.42 19.65
CA GLN A 60 -2.59 0.47 20.46
C GLN A 60 -3.51 1.34 19.60
N LEU A 61 -2.99 1.92 18.52
CA LEU A 61 -3.79 2.71 17.57
C LEU A 61 -4.88 1.85 16.92
N TYR A 62 -4.52 0.64 16.48
CA TYR A 62 -5.48 -0.31 15.91
C TYR A 62 -6.62 -0.61 16.87
N TYR A 63 -6.34 -1.03 18.11
CA TYR A 63 -7.41 -1.36 19.06
C TYR A 63 -8.30 -0.16 19.44
N LYS A 64 -7.75 1.05 19.44
CA LYS A 64 -8.53 2.28 19.66
C LYS A 64 -9.42 2.65 18.46
N GLY A 65 -9.01 2.29 17.25
CA GLY A 65 -9.68 2.66 15.99
C GLY A 65 -10.55 1.57 15.35
N VAL A 66 -10.32 0.29 15.66
CA VAL A 66 -10.88 -0.85 14.93
C VAL A 66 -12.40 -0.87 14.86
N ALA A 67 -13.08 -0.46 15.93
CA ALA A 67 -14.54 -0.38 15.93
C ALA A 67 -15.05 0.59 14.84
N CYS A 68 -14.42 1.77 14.71
CA CYS A 68 -14.79 2.72 13.67
C CYS A 68 -14.35 2.26 12.28
N LEU A 69 -13.16 1.65 12.14
CA LEU A 69 -12.69 1.11 10.85
C LEU A 69 -13.68 0.07 10.30
N ASN A 70 -14.23 -0.78 11.17
CA ASN A 70 -15.22 -1.78 10.79
C ASN A 70 -16.56 -1.14 10.38
N GLU A 71 -17.00 -0.09 11.08
CA GLU A 71 -18.22 0.65 10.74
C GLU A 71 -18.08 1.41 9.41
N ALA A 72 -16.93 2.03 9.17
CA ALA A 72 -16.58 2.71 7.94
C ALA A 72 -16.20 1.75 6.78
N GLY A 73 -16.27 0.44 6.99
CA GLY A 73 -15.74 -0.57 6.06
C GLY A 73 -16.27 -0.45 4.63
N ASN A 74 -17.56 -0.10 4.46
CA ASN A 74 -18.16 0.10 3.14
C ASN A 74 -17.56 1.33 2.41
N GLU A 75 -17.37 2.44 3.12
CA GLU A 75 -16.77 3.65 2.54
C GLU A 75 -15.29 3.45 2.25
N LEU A 76 -14.55 2.78 3.14
CA LEU A 76 -13.15 2.39 2.89
C LEU A 76 -13.03 1.48 1.67
N HIS A 77 -13.94 0.51 1.51
CA HIS A 77 -13.98 -0.35 0.34
C HIS A 77 -14.27 0.45 -0.95
N HIS A 78 -15.19 1.41 -0.88
CA HIS A 78 -15.47 2.32 -1.99
C HIS A 78 -14.24 3.15 -2.38
N CYS A 79 -13.48 3.66 -1.41
CA CYS A 79 -12.22 4.35 -1.66
C CYS A 79 -11.20 3.47 -2.38
N MET A 80 -11.06 2.20 -1.97
CA MET A 80 -10.18 1.24 -2.64
C MET A 80 -10.64 0.93 -4.07
N SER A 81 -11.94 0.81 -4.30
CA SER A 81 -12.51 0.62 -5.64
C SER A 81 -12.20 1.82 -6.56
N LYS A 82 -12.37 3.05 -6.05
CA LYS A 82 -11.99 4.28 -6.75
C LYS A 82 -10.50 4.33 -7.07
N MET A 83 -9.65 3.98 -6.10
CA MET A 83 -8.20 3.94 -6.30
C MET A 83 -7.83 2.99 -7.45
N ARG A 84 -8.39 1.78 -7.44
CA ARG A 84 -8.18 0.79 -8.49
C ARG A 84 -8.57 1.34 -9.86
N HIS A 85 -9.72 1.99 -9.94
CA HIS A 85 -10.21 2.59 -11.18
C HIS A 85 -9.33 3.75 -11.67
N GLU A 86 -8.96 4.68 -10.80
CA GLU A 86 -8.10 5.82 -11.15
C GLU A 86 -6.70 5.36 -11.58
N MET A 87 -6.14 4.35 -10.90
CA MET A 87 -4.86 3.75 -11.29
C MET A 87 -4.96 3.02 -12.63
N GLU A 88 -6.05 2.30 -12.91
CA GLU A 88 -6.28 1.71 -14.24
C GLU A 88 -6.23 2.77 -15.33
N ILE A 89 -7.00 3.83 -15.16
CA ILE A 89 -7.06 4.93 -16.13
C ILE A 89 -5.66 5.54 -16.30
N GLY A 90 -4.97 5.82 -15.20
CA GLY A 90 -3.62 6.39 -15.23
C GLY A 90 -2.61 5.47 -15.93
N VAL A 91 -2.74 4.15 -15.79
CA VAL A 91 -1.83 3.20 -16.43
C VAL A 91 -2.16 2.97 -17.90
N VAL A 92 -3.44 2.91 -18.26
CA VAL A 92 -3.89 2.53 -19.61
C VAL A 92 -3.99 3.74 -20.54
N ALA A 93 -4.49 4.88 -20.05
CA ALA A 93 -4.82 6.03 -20.88
C ALA A 93 -3.76 7.15 -20.82
N ALA A 94 -2.91 7.20 -19.79
CA ALA A 94 -1.91 8.27 -19.70
C ALA A 94 -0.77 8.09 -20.71
N PRO A 95 -0.14 9.18 -21.16
CA PRO A 95 1.15 9.10 -21.81
C PRO A 95 2.15 8.35 -20.93
N ARG A 96 2.97 7.46 -21.51
CA ARG A 96 3.92 6.60 -20.76
C ARG A 96 4.79 7.35 -19.75
N LYS A 97 5.19 8.58 -20.07
CA LYS A 97 6.04 9.42 -19.21
C LYS A 97 5.30 10.05 -18.03
N GLU A 98 3.97 10.05 -18.06
CA GLU A 98 3.10 10.66 -17.08
C GLU A 98 2.37 9.63 -16.20
N VAL A 99 2.47 8.33 -16.50
CA VAL A 99 1.85 7.26 -15.71
C VAL A 99 2.15 7.42 -14.21
N VAL A 100 3.41 7.69 -13.85
CA VAL A 100 3.80 7.93 -12.45
C VAL A 100 3.07 9.14 -11.86
N HIS A 101 2.90 10.22 -12.62
CA HIS A 101 2.20 11.42 -12.15
C HIS A 101 0.73 11.13 -11.83
N TYR A 102 0.03 10.43 -12.74
CA TYR A 102 -1.37 10.03 -12.52
C TYR A 102 -1.50 9.06 -11.35
N SER A 103 -0.60 8.08 -11.23
CA SER A 103 -0.58 7.13 -10.11
C SER A 103 -0.36 7.82 -8.77
N CYS A 104 0.56 8.80 -8.70
CA CYS A 104 0.78 9.60 -7.49
C CYS A 104 -0.47 10.40 -7.09
N CYS A 105 -1.10 11.08 -8.04
CA CYS A 105 -2.33 11.83 -7.75
C CYS A 105 -3.49 10.90 -7.36
N ALA A 106 -3.64 9.75 -8.02
CA ALA A 106 -4.64 8.74 -7.66
C ALA A 106 -4.43 8.21 -6.23
N PHE A 107 -3.17 7.99 -5.83
CA PHE A 107 -2.84 7.60 -4.46
C PHE A 107 -3.26 8.66 -3.44
N TYR A 108 -2.93 9.93 -3.68
CA TYR A 108 -3.31 10.97 -2.72
C TYR A 108 -4.82 11.23 -2.68
N LYS A 109 -5.54 11.04 -3.79
CA LYS A 109 -7.01 11.02 -3.79
C LYS A 109 -7.58 9.90 -2.91
N VAL A 110 -6.96 8.72 -2.85
CA VAL A 110 -7.44 7.66 -1.96
C VAL A 110 -7.17 7.99 -0.49
N GLN A 111 -6.05 8.64 -0.19
CA GLN A 111 -5.79 9.13 1.18
C GLN A 111 -6.82 10.16 1.62
N ASP A 112 -7.19 11.11 0.74
CA ASP A 112 -8.26 12.06 1.01
C ASP A 112 -9.62 11.34 1.20
N CYS A 113 -9.90 10.34 0.38
CA CYS A 113 -11.12 9.52 0.51
C CYS A 113 -11.18 8.77 1.84
N PHE A 114 -10.06 8.20 2.32
CA PHE A 114 -10.00 7.56 3.63
C PHE A 114 -10.19 8.55 4.77
N ASP A 115 -9.57 9.72 4.65
CA ASP A 115 -9.74 10.78 5.64
C ASP A 115 -11.22 11.18 5.75
N ASP A 116 -11.92 11.32 4.62
CA ASP A 116 -13.35 11.62 4.56
C ASP A 116 -14.22 10.49 5.13
N ALA A 117 -13.93 9.24 4.77
CA ALA A 117 -14.63 8.05 5.26
C ALA A 117 -14.54 7.89 6.78
N LEU A 118 -13.47 8.41 7.40
CA LEU A 118 -13.20 8.33 8.83
C LEU A 118 -13.55 9.61 9.60
N LEU A 119 -14.05 10.66 8.93
CA LEU A 119 -14.57 11.87 9.61
C LEU A 119 -15.63 11.57 10.68
N PRO A 120 -16.55 10.60 10.51
CA PRO A 120 -17.55 10.28 11.53
C PRO A 120 -16.98 9.60 12.77
N CYS A 121 -15.72 9.17 12.76
CA CYS A 121 -15.13 8.46 13.91
C CYS A 121 -15.08 9.36 15.16
N PRO A 122 -15.38 8.80 16.35
CA PRO A 122 -15.39 9.57 17.60
C PRO A 122 -14.00 10.01 18.07
N ASN A 123 -12.94 9.41 17.53
CA ASN A 123 -11.55 9.73 17.83
C ASN A 123 -10.67 9.61 16.59
N ALA A 124 -9.48 10.19 16.65
CA ALA A 124 -8.54 10.20 15.54
C ALA A 124 -7.80 8.87 15.32
N ALA A 125 -7.92 7.89 16.23
CA ALA A 125 -7.06 6.69 16.20
C ALA A 125 -7.24 5.86 14.93
N ALA A 126 -8.46 5.75 14.39
CA ALA A 126 -8.71 5.06 13.12
C ALA A 126 -7.98 5.74 11.95
N LYS A 127 -8.06 7.07 11.89
CA LYS A 127 -7.40 7.89 10.86
C LYS A 127 -5.87 7.87 11.03
N GLU A 128 -5.37 8.00 12.24
CA GLU A 128 -3.94 7.92 12.57
C GLU A 128 -3.39 6.54 12.23
N PHE A 129 -4.10 5.47 12.57
CA PHE A 129 -3.74 4.11 12.21
C PHE A 129 -3.60 3.95 10.68
N MET A 130 -4.63 4.32 9.91
CA MET A 130 -4.62 4.20 8.45
C MET A 130 -3.49 5.01 7.81
N ASN A 131 -3.31 6.27 8.23
CA ASN A 131 -2.26 7.12 7.68
C ASN A 131 -0.86 6.60 8.05
N THR A 132 -0.66 6.11 9.27
CA THR A 132 0.62 5.55 9.72
C THR A 132 0.97 4.27 8.96
N VAL A 133 0.00 3.39 8.73
CA VAL A 133 0.21 2.15 7.96
C VAL A 133 0.55 2.47 6.50
N LEU A 134 -0.19 3.40 5.86
CA LEU A 134 0.10 3.80 4.48
C LEU A 134 1.47 4.45 4.33
N ASP A 135 1.84 5.35 5.24
CA ASP A 135 3.14 6.02 5.23
C ASP A 135 4.29 5.02 5.42
N LYS A 136 4.14 4.06 6.34
CA LYS A 136 5.13 2.99 6.53
C LYS A 136 5.31 2.11 5.29
N ILE A 137 4.22 1.75 4.60
CA ILE A 137 4.29 0.82 3.47
C ILE A 137 4.82 1.48 2.20
N VAL A 138 4.34 2.70 1.88
CA VAL A 138 4.62 3.34 0.59
C VAL A 138 5.15 4.77 0.69
N GLY A 139 5.21 5.37 1.88
CA GLY A 139 5.59 6.78 2.07
C GLY A 139 6.96 7.11 1.49
N GLU A 140 7.97 6.30 1.78
CA GLU A 140 9.33 6.49 1.22
C GLU A 140 9.33 6.38 -0.31
N VAL A 141 8.68 5.36 -0.86
CA VAL A 141 8.58 5.15 -2.31
C VAL A 141 7.90 6.33 -2.98
N LEU A 142 6.77 6.80 -2.43
CA LEU A 142 6.04 7.94 -2.96
C LEU A 142 6.84 9.24 -2.85
N SER A 143 7.55 9.46 -1.74
CA SER A 143 8.40 10.64 -1.58
C SER A 143 9.50 10.71 -2.65
N LEU A 144 10.01 9.56 -3.08
CA LEU A 144 11.04 9.44 -4.12
C LEU A 144 10.47 9.73 -5.52
N VAL A 145 9.31 9.16 -5.86
CA VAL A 145 8.80 9.15 -7.24
C VAL A 145 7.77 10.24 -7.55
N CYS A 146 7.03 10.71 -6.55
CA CYS A 146 5.93 11.64 -6.79
C CYS A 146 6.37 13.10 -6.93
N GLY A 147 7.46 13.49 -6.27
CA GLY A 147 8.03 14.84 -6.39
C GLY A 147 6.97 15.94 -6.25
N LYS A 148 6.74 16.70 -7.33
CA LYS A 148 5.74 17.79 -7.35
C LYS A 148 4.27 17.33 -7.35
N TYR A 149 4.00 16.05 -7.61
CA TYR A 149 2.65 15.46 -7.61
C TYR A 149 2.28 14.89 -6.23
N SER A 150 2.61 15.64 -5.18
CA SER A 150 2.30 15.28 -3.79
C SER A 150 0.85 15.60 -3.43
N ARG A 151 0.40 15.13 -2.25
CA ARG A 151 -0.90 15.48 -1.68
C ARG A 151 -1.10 17.00 -1.65
N GLY A 152 -2.27 17.47 -2.12
CA GLY A 152 -2.63 18.89 -2.15
C GLY A 152 -1.85 19.75 -3.16
N SER A 153 -0.99 19.17 -4.00
CA SER A 153 -0.25 19.93 -5.01
C SER A 153 -1.16 20.46 -6.12
N THR A 154 -0.84 21.66 -6.63
CA THR A 154 -1.51 22.19 -7.84
C THR A 154 -1.20 21.33 -9.07
N ALA A 155 -0.04 20.66 -9.09
CA ALA A 155 0.36 19.79 -10.19
C ALA A 155 -0.65 18.65 -10.43
N CYS A 156 -1.27 18.09 -9.38
CA CYS A 156 -2.32 17.10 -9.53
C CYS A 156 -3.64 17.69 -10.07
N MET A 157 -3.94 18.95 -9.76
CA MET A 157 -5.13 19.65 -10.26
C MET A 157 -4.97 20.08 -11.72
N GLU A 158 -3.74 20.31 -12.16
CA GLU A 158 -3.39 20.72 -13.53
C GLU A 158 -3.27 19.53 -14.50
N LEU A 159 -3.26 18.28 -14.00
CA LEU A 159 -3.24 17.12 -14.89
C LEU A 159 -4.52 17.07 -15.73
N PRO A 160 -4.41 16.90 -17.06
CA PRO A 160 -5.57 16.71 -17.91
C PRO A 160 -6.42 15.51 -17.46
N GLY A 161 -7.75 15.66 -17.53
CA GLY A 161 -8.64 14.53 -17.32
C GLY A 161 -8.43 13.45 -18.39
N LEU A 162 -8.25 12.21 -17.96
CA LEU A 162 -8.15 11.05 -18.85
C LEU A 162 -9.52 10.43 -19.06
N ALA A 163 -9.79 9.99 -20.29
CA ALA A 163 -11.00 9.21 -20.58
C ALA A 163 -10.84 7.79 -20.02
N PRO A 164 -11.88 7.20 -19.44
CA PRO A 164 -11.83 5.82 -18.99
C PRO A 164 -11.62 4.86 -20.18
N PRO A 165 -10.77 3.83 -20.05
CA PRO A 165 -10.59 2.85 -21.12
C PRO A 165 -11.89 2.07 -21.35
N TYR A 166 -12.31 1.94 -22.62
CA TYR A 166 -13.48 1.17 -23.01
C TYR A 166 -13.08 -0.07 -23.84
N PRO A 167 -13.57 -1.28 -23.50
CA PRO A 167 -14.16 -1.66 -22.21
C PRO A 167 -13.09 -1.64 -21.11
N SER A 168 -13.51 -1.58 -19.83
CA SER A 168 -12.60 -1.66 -18.68
C SER A 168 -11.67 -2.86 -18.84
N SER A 169 -10.40 -2.58 -19.11
CA SER A 169 -9.38 -3.60 -19.38
C SER A 169 -9.08 -4.46 -18.15
N LEU A 170 -9.53 -4.01 -16.97
CA LEU A 170 -9.26 -4.70 -15.73
C LEU A 170 -9.97 -6.04 -15.58
N GLY A 171 -11.14 -6.28 -16.18
CA GLY A 171 -11.85 -7.57 -16.05
C GLY A 171 -11.67 -8.24 -14.67
N SER A 172 -11.07 -9.44 -14.65
CA SER A 172 -10.62 -10.16 -13.43
C SER A 172 -9.13 -9.96 -13.06
N ARG A 173 -8.38 -9.12 -13.79
CA ARG A 173 -6.95 -8.87 -13.58
C ARG A 173 -6.75 -8.02 -12.34
N ASP A 174 -5.80 -8.41 -11.50
CA ASP A 174 -5.47 -7.64 -10.30
C ASP A 174 -4.75 -6.34 -10.70
N LEU A 175 -4.94 -5.27 -9.92
CA LEU A 175 -4.19 -4.02 -10.06
C LEU A 175 -2.69 -4.27 -10.05
N PHE A 176 -2.24 -5.25 -9.26
CA PHE A 176 -0.86 -5.69 -9.22
C PHE A 176 -0.40 -6.26 -10.57
N GLU A 177 -1.20 -7.09 -11.24
CA GLU A 177 -0.84 -7.59 -12.58
C GLU A 177 -0.70 -6.45 -13.59
N LEU A 178 -1.62 -5.48 -13.56
CA LEU A 178 -1.56 -4.32 -14.45
C LEU A 178 -0.32 -3.45 -14.16
N ALA A 179 -0.01 -3.23 -12.88
CA ALA A 179 1.18 -2.49 -12.46
C ALA A 179 2.46 -3.20 -12.88
N ILE A 180 2.52 -4.53 -12.77
CA ILE A 180 3.66 -5.35 -13.17
C ILE A 180 3.89 -5.29 -14.69
N GLU A 181 2.83 -5.46 -15.50
CA GLU A 181 2.92 -5.35 -16.96
C GLU A 181 3.44 -3.99 -17.41
N ASN A 182 3.01 -2.93 -16.73
CA ASN A 182 3.40 -1.56 -17.07
C ASN A 182 4.73 -1.12 -16.42
N ALA A 183 5.17 -1.76 -15.34
CA ALA A 183 6.50 -1.53 -14.78
C ALA A 183 7.61 -2.03 -15.73
N ALA A 184 7.38 -3.13 -16.44
CA ALA A 184 8.27 -3.61 -17.50
C ALA A 184 8.44 -2.59 -18.64
N ILE A 185 7.42 -1.75 -18.86
CA ILE A 185 7.45 -0.66 -19.85
C ILE A 185 8.34 0.50 -19.38
N LEU A 186 8.43 0.74 -18.07
CA LEU A 186 9.29 1.77 -17.49
C LEU A 186 10.77 1.33 -17.42
N GLY A 187 11.02 0.02 -17.27
CA GLY A 187 12.36 -0.57 -17.28
C GLY A 187 12.98 -0.77 -18.67
N SER A 188 12.18 -0.78 -19.74
CA SER A 188 12.66 -0.96 -21.12
C SER A 188 13.15 0.38 -21.73
N ARG A 189 14.24 0.90 -21.18
CA ARG A 189 15.13 1.84 -21.89
C ARG A 189 16.53 1.26 -21.92
N GLY A 190 16.88 0.64 -23.05
CA GLY A 190 18.27 0.35 -23.40
C GLY A 190 18.54 -1.01 -24.03
N SER A 191 17.96 -1.28 -25.20
CA SER A 191 18.54 -2.16 -26.23
C SER A 191 18.21 -1.58 -27.60
#